data_AF-A0A3D4EXR8-F1
#
_entry.id   AF-A0A3D4EXR8-F1
#
_cell.length_a   1.000
_cell.length_b   1.000
_cell.length_c   1.000
_cell.angle_alpha   90.00
_cell.angle_beta   90.00
_cell.angle_gamma   90.00
#
_symmetry.space_group_name_H-M   'P 1'
#
loop_
_entity.id
_entity.type
_entity.pdbx_description
1 polymer ?
#
loop_
_entity_poly.entity_id
_entity_poly.type
_entity_poly.pdbx_seq_one_letter_code
_entity_poly.pdbx_strand_id
1 'polypeptide(L)'
;MRTIIAVILLLILGFIILSSLVKTTSQEVQIVQRTEMIAELAEESEGVRFLGENPFTREYGKLDGDIKRDLEALRDVVINCQSLMKNFDTFHLPGNPEIVKFLQGENPENLAWIPAQHPLIKRNIGLLDRNGNPVFFHRLSGLQIEYRSAGADGEHWTDDDIAVR
;
A
#
# COMPACT_ATOMS: atom_id res chain seq x y z
N MET A 1 38.63 47.91 24.35
CA MET A 1 38.70 46.70 23.48
C MET A 1 37.92 45.50 24.01
N ARG A 2 37.97 45.15 25.31
CA ARG A 2 37.30 43.94 25.85
C ARG A 2 35.76 43.97 25.79
N THR A 3 35.15 45.14 26.00
CA THR A 3 33.69 45.32 25.97
C THR A 3 33.10 45.21 24.56
N ILE A 4 33.84 45.67 23.55
CA ILE A 4 33.43 45.62 22.15
C ILE A 4 33.36 44.16 21.66
N ILE A 5 34.31 43.32 22.10
CA ILE A 5 34.35 41.89 21.76
C ILE A 5 33.14 41.13 22.36
N ALA A 6 32.74 41.46 23.60
CA ALA A 6 31.61 40.82 24.26
C ALA A 6 30.26 41.13 23.58
N VAL A 7 30.08 42.36 23.08
CA VAL A 7 28.87 42.76 22.35
C VAL A 7 28.78 42.04 21.01
N ILE A 8 29.90 41.88 20.31
CA ILE A 8 29.95 41.15 19.03
C ILE A 8 29.57 39.67 19.24
N LEU A 9 30.09 39.02 20.29
CA LEU A 9 29.76 37.63 20.59
C LEU A 9 28.27 37.42 20.94
N LEU A 10 27.66 38.35 21.68
CA LEU A 10 26.22 38.29 21.98
C LEU A 10 25.35 38.47 20.73
N LEU A 11 25.75 39.34 19.80
CA LEU A 11 25.06 39.53 18.53
C LEU A 11 25.17 38.28 17.64
N ILE A 12 26.33 37.63 17.59
CA ILE A 12 26.53 36.38 16.86
C ILE A 12 25.69 35.25 17.47
N LEU A 13 25.68 35.11 18.80
CA LEU A 13 24.90 34.08 19.47
C LEU A 13 23.39 34.28 19.27
N GLY A 14 22.92 35.52 19.34
CA GLY A 14 21.52 35.87 19.05
C GLY A 14 21.15 35.56 17.59
N PHE A 15 22.04 35.82 16.64
CA PHE A 15 21.83 35.50 15.22
C PHE A 15 21.77 33.99 14.96
N ILE A 16 22.58 33.19 15.67
CA ILE A 16 22.57 31.71 15.57
C ILE A 16 21.26 31.14 16.13
N ILE A 17 20.74 31.66 17.25
CA ILE A 17 19.48 31.19 17.83
C ILE A 17 18.28 31.62 16.97
N LEU A 18 18.29 32.84 16.44
CA LEU A 18 17.22 33.32 15.56
C LEU A 18 17.18 32.55 14.23
N SER A 19 18.35 32.23 13.67
CA SER A 19 18.44 31.40 12.45
C SER A 19 18.06 29.94 12.71
N SER A 20 18.31 29.38 13.90
CA SER A 20 17.91 28.02 14.23
C SER A 20 16.39 27.87 14.42
N LEU A 21 15.70 28.87 14.98
CA LEU A 21 14.23 28.88 15.06
C LEU A 21 13.58 28.97 13.67
N VAL A 22 14.07 29.88 12.82
CA VAL A 22 13.59 30.03 11.43
C VAL A 22 13.81 28.74 10.64
N LYS A 23 14.94 28.06 10.85
CA LYS A 23 15.25 26.77 10.21
C LYS A 23 14.31 25.66 10.67
N THR A 24 13.96 25.61 11.95
CA THR A 24 13.05 24.59 12.51
C THR A 24 11.62 24.75 11.98
N THR A 25 11.08 25.96 11.99
CA THR A 25 9.73 26.25 11.45
C THR A 25 9.66 25.99 9.94
N SER A 26 10.71 26.31 9.19
CA SER A 26 10.76 26.05 7.74
C SER A 26 10.80 24.56 7.42
N GLN A 27 11.45 23.76 8.27
CA GLN A 27 11.58 22.32 8.08
C GLN A 27 10.30 21.57 8.46
N GLU A 28 9.61 22.01 9.53
CA GLU A 28 8.33 21.43 9.97
C GLU A 28 7.20 21.76 8.99
N VAL A 29 7.14 23.00 8.47
CA VAL A 29 6.20 23.41 7.41
C VAL A 29 6.46 22.64 6.11
N GLN A 30 7.72 22.40 5.74
CA GLN A 30 8.05 21.57 4.56
C GLN A 30 7.70 20.10 4.74
N ILE A 31 7.80 19.55 5.96
CA ILE A 31 7.41 18.16 6.24
C ILE A 31 5.89 18.01 6.14
N VAL A 32 5.13 18.94 6.73
CA VAL A 32 3.66 18.92 6.65
C VAL A 32 3.19 19.13 5.21
N GLN A 33 3.74 20.12 4.47
CA GLN A 33 3.41 20.33 3.05
C GLN A 33 3.83 19.14 2.17
N ARG A 34 4.95 18.48 2.44
CA ARG A 34 5.37 17.27 1.71
C ARG A 34 4.46 16.09 2.02
N THR A 35 3.98 15.95 3.26
CA THR A 35 3.06 14.88 3.66
C THR A 35 1.65 15.12 3.11
N GLU A 36 1.16 16.36 3.08
CA GLU A 36 -0.10 16.73 2.44
C GLU A 36 -0.02 16.60 0.91
N MET A 37 1.07 17.07 0.28
CA MET A 37 1.29 16.93 -1.16
C MET A 37 1.52 15.46 -1.59
N ILE A 38 2.12 14.61 -0.74
CA ILE A 38 2.21 13.15 -0.98
C ILE A 38 0.86 12.47 -0.76
N ALA A 39 0.05 12.93 0.20
CA ALA A 39 -1.31 12.42 0.40
C ALA A 39 -2.22 12.77 -0.80
N GLU A 40 -2.11 13.99 -1.33
CA GLU A 40 -2.89 14.49 -2.49
C GLU A 40 -2.41 13.88 -3.82
N LEU A 41 -1.09 13.71 -4.04
CA LEU A 41 -0.56 13.00 -5.22
C LEU A 41 -0.78 11.47 -5.18
N ALA A 42 -1.03 10.90 -4.00
CA ALA A 42 -1.42 9.50 -3.85
C ALA A 42 -2.93 9.29 -4.03
N GLU A 43 -3.74 10.36 -3.90
CA GLU A 43 -5.19 10.31 -4.14
C GLU A 43 -5.56 10.36 -5.64
N GLU A 44 -4.72 10.94 -6.51
CA GLU A 44 -4.97 11.06 -7.95
C GLU A 44 -3.73 10.68 -8.77
N SER A 45 -3.50 9.38 -9.01
CA SER A 45 -2.86 9.03 -10.28
C SER A 45 -3.88 9.32 -11.37
N GLU A 46 -3.81 10.53 -11.93
CA GLU A 46 -4.72 11.13 -12.93
C GLU A 46 -5.59 10.09 -13.66
N GLY A 47 -6.84 9.92 -13.21
CA GLY A 47 -7.83 9.03 -13.81
C GLY A 47 -8.15 7.71 -13.07
N VAL A 48 -7.35 7.27 -12.09
CA VAL A 48 -7.68 6.08 -11.28
C VAL A 48 -8.61 6.45 -10.13
N ARG A 49 -9.80 5.83 -10.10
CA ARG A 49 -10.78 6.00 -9.04
C ARG A 49 -10.67 4.86 -8.03
N PHE A 50 -10.16 5.16 -6.84
CA PHE A 50 -10.22 4.25 -5.71
C PHE A 50 -11.65 4.12 -5.17
N LEU A 51 -12.10 2.88 -4.96
CA LEU A 51 -13.47 2.59 -4.52
C LEU A 51 -13.69 2.77 -3.00
N GLY A 52 -12.63 3.07 -2.25
CA GLY A 52 -12.71 3.34 -0.82
C GLY A 52 -12.82 2.07 0.03
N GLU A 53 -13.59 2.16 1.12
CA GLU A 53 -13.72 1.09 2.11
C GLU A 53 -14.38 -0.17 1.51
N ASN A 54 -13.74 -1.32 1.72
CA ASN A 54 -14.15 -2.64 1.24
C ASN A 54 -13.50 -3.75 2.11
N PRO A 55 -13.83 -5.04 1.91
CA PRO A 55 -13.29 -6.12 2.73
C PRO A 55 -11.76 -6.11 2.85
N PHE A 56 -11.03 -5.89 1.75
CA PHE A 56 -9.57 -5.83 1.78
C PHE A 56 -9.05 -4.70 2.68
N THR A 57 -9.56 -3.48 2.52
CA THR A 57 -9.12 -2.33 3.33
C THR A 57 -9.44 -2.47 4.83
N ARG A 58 -10.51 -3.22 5.14
CA ARG A 58 -11.01 -3.45 6.49
C ARG A 58 -10.27 -4.57 7.20
N GLU A 59 -9.90 -5.63 6.49
CA GLU A 59 -9.43 -6.89 7.09
C GLU A 59 -7.97 -7.23 6.75
N TYR A 60 -7.53 -7.00 5.51
CA TYR A 60 -6.26 -7.55 5.02
C TYR A 60 -5.07 -6.95 5.79
N GLY A 61 -4.32 -7.80 6.49
CA GLY A 61 -3.13 -7.41 7.26
C GLY A 61 -3.43 -6.62 8.54
N LYS A 62 -4.68 -6.57 9.04
CA LYS A 62 -4.98 -5.97 10.36
C LYS A 62 -4.41 -6.79 11.50
N LEU A 63 -4.01 -6.14 12.60
CA LEU A 63 -3.31 -6.77 13.72
C LEU A 63 -4.11 -7.89 14.41
N ASP A 64 -5.42 -7.81 14.42
CA ASP A 64 -6.35 -8.76 15.04
C ASP A 64 -6.93 -9.80 14.05
N GLY A 65 -6.45 -9.79 12.81
CA GLY A 65 -6.82 -10.77 11.78
C GLY A 65 -5.90 -11.99 11.73
N ASP A 66 -6.23 -12.90 10.82
CA ASP A 66 -5.43 -14.09 10.51
C ASP A 66 -5.32 -14.25 8.98
N ILE A 67 -4.46 -15.18 8.53
CA ILE A 67 -4.20 -15.41 7.10
C ILE A 67 -5.49 -15.81 6.37
N LYS A 68 -6.35 -16.62 6.98
CA LYS A 68 -7.59 -17.07 6.33
C LYS A 68 -8.53 -15.89 6.09
N ARG A 69 -8.71 -15.01 7.08
CA ARG A 69 -9.52 -13.79 6.97
C ARG A 69 -8.97 -12.83 5.92
N ASP A 70 -7.66 -12.69 5.82
CA ASP A 70 -7.02 -11.91 4.77
C ASP A 70 -7.35 -12.46 3.37
N LEU A 71 -7.20 -13.77 3.18
CA LEU A 71 -7.49 -14.41 1.89
C LEU A 71 -8.99 -14.37 1.55
N GLU A 72 -9.88 -14.47 2.54
CA GLU A 72 -11.32 -14.26 2.35
C GLU A 72 -11.64 -12.82 1.92
N ALA A 73 -11.03 -11.82 2.55
CA ALA A 73 -11.19 -10.43 2.16
C ALA A 73 -10.68 -10.14 0.75
N LEU A 74 -9.54 -10.74 0.36
CA LEU A 74 -9.01 -10.68 -1.00
C LEU A 74 -9.97 -11.33 -2.00
N ARG A 75 -10.45 -12.55 -1.73
CA ARG A 75 -11.44 -13.23 -2.56
C ARG A 75 -12.67 -12.36 -2.78
N ASP A 76 -13.25 -11.83 -1.71
CA ASP A 76 -14.48 -11.06 -1.78
C ASP A 76 -14.29 -9.78 -2.60
N VAL A 77 -13.12 -9.16 -2.53
CA VAL A 77 -12.76 -8.02 -3.39
C VAL A 77 -12.62 -8.43 -4.86
N VAL A 78 -11.99 -9.56 -5.17
CA VAL A 78 -11.90 -10.05 -6.55
C VAL A 78 -13.27 -10.42 -7.10
N ILE A 79 -14.16 -11.02 -6.31
CA ILE A 79 -15.56 -11.28 -6.70
C ILE A 79 -16.30 -9.98 -7.02
N ASN A 80 -16.10 -8.94 -6.21
CA ASN A 80 -16.67 -7.61 -6.48
C ASN A 80 -16.11 -7.02 -7.78
N CYS A 81 -14.82 -7.19 -8.04
CA CYS A 81 -14.18 -6.78 -9.29
C CYS A 81 -14.78 -7.51 -10.50
N GLN A 82 -14.89 -8.83 -10.46
CA GLN A 82 -15.52 -9.66 -11.49
C GLN A 82 -17.00 -9.30 -11.73
N SER A 83 -17.69 -8.85 -10.67
CA SER A 83 -19.09 -8.42 -10.77
C SER A 83 -19.24 -7.10 -11.54
N LEU A 84 -18.24 -6.24 -11.54
CA LEU A 84 -18.22 -5.00 -12.32
C LEU A 84 -17.59 -5.22 -13.72
N MET A 85 -16.50 -5.98 -13.78
CA MET A 85 -15.75 -6.30 -15.00
C MET A 85 -16.32 -7.53 -15.69
N LYS A 86 -17.36 -7.36 -16.52
CA LYS A 86 -18.10 -8.49 -17.12
C LYS A 86 -17.29 -9.42 -18.02
N ASN A 87 -16.15 -8.95 -18.53
CA ASN A 87 -15.21 -9.72 -19.35
C ASN A 87 -13.91 -10.06 -18.60
N PHE A 88 -13.97 -10.18 -17.27
CA PHE A 88 -12.78 -10.39 -16.42
C PHE A 88 -11.91 -11.57 -16.87
N ASP A 89 -12.53 -12.66 -17.34
CA ASP A 89 -11.89 -13.88 -17.82
C ASP A 89 -11.08 -13.69 -19.12
N THR A 90 -11.28 -12.58 -19.83
CA THR A 90 -10.53 -12.25 -21.05
C THR A 90 -9.17 -11.59 -20.79
N PHE A 91 -8.94 -11.08 -19.58
CA PHE A 91 -7.68 -10.40 -19.24
C PHE A 91 -6.57 -11.41 -18.93
N HIS A 92 -5.38 -11.18 -19.48
CA HIS A 92 -4.19 -11.97 -19.18
C HIS A 92 -3.63 -11.60 -17.81
N LEU A 93 -4.07 -12.32 -16.78
CA LEU A 93 -3.65 -12.16 -15.39
C LEU A 93 -3.00 -13.47 -14.91
N PRO A 94 -1.72 -13.73 -15.27
CA PRO A 94 -1.05 -15.01 -15.06
C PRO A 94 -0.63 -15.25 -13.60
N GLY A 95 -0.54 -14.22 -12.77
CA GLY A 95 -0.07 -14.37 -11.40
C GLY A 95 -0.32 -13.16 -10.51
N ASN A 96 0.29 -13.23 -9.34
CA ASN A 96 0.10 -12.27 -8.26
C ASN A 96 0.37 -10.81 -8.68
N PRO A 97 1.54 -10.44 -9.26
CA PRO A 97 1.82 -9.05 -9.61
C PRO A 97 0.79 -8.45 -10.57
N GLU A 98 0.35 -9.20 -11.59
CA GLU A 98 -0.61 -8.72 -12.59
C GLU A 98 -2.00 -8.55 -12.01
N ILE A 99 -2.45 -9.49 -11.16
CA ILE A 99 -3.73 -9.37 -10.46
C ILE A 99 -3.72 -8.16 -9.53
N VAL A 100 -2.64 -7.93 -8.78
CA VAL A 100 -2.53 -6.78 -7.87
C VAL A 100 -2.58 -5.47 -8.63
N LYS A 101 -1.81 -5.33 -9.70
CA LYS A 101 -1.83 -4.13 -10.55
C LYS A 101 -3.22 -3.87 -11.13
N PHE A 102 -3.87 -4.92 -11.62
CA PHE A 102 -5.24 -4.83 -12.12
C PHE A 102 -6.20 -4.31 -11.03
N LEU A 103 -6.11 -4.84 -9.80
CA LEU A 103 -6.91 -4.38 -8.66
C LEU A 103 -6.50 -2.98 -8.16
N GLN A 104 -5.30 -2.50 -8.46
CA GLN A 104 -4.81 -1.15 -8.14
C GLN A 104 -5.17 -0.10 -9.21
N GLY A 105 -5.91 -0.47 -10.26
CA GLY A 105 -6.38 0.46 -11.28
C GLY A 105 -5.74 0.29 -12.65
N GLU A 106 -4.78 -0.63 -12.84
CA GLU A 106 -4.27 -1.00 -14.18
C GLU A 106 -5.28 -1.90 -14.92
N ASN A 107 -6.51 -1.43 -15.05
CA ASN A 107 -7.62 -2.07 -15.76
C ASN A 107 -8.35 -1.04 -16.64
N PRO A 108 -9.15 -1.48 -17.63
CA PRO A 108 -9.79 -0.58 -18.58
C PRO A 108 -10.68 0.52 -17.99
N GLU A 109 -11.25 0.28 -16.80
CA GLU A 109 -12.16 1.21 -16.13
C GLU A 109 -11.43 2.17 -15.17
N ASN A 110 -10.11 2.03 -15.02
CA ASN A 110 -9.29 2.76 -14.06
C ASN A 110 -9.87 2.70 -12.64
N LEU A 111 -10.49 1.60 -12.25
CA LEU A 111 -11.06 1.42 -10.90
C LEU A 111 -10.06 0.71 -10.00
N ALA A 112 -9.77 1.25 -8.82
CA ALA A 112 -8.93 0.59 -7.84
C ALA A 112 -9.77 0.01 -6.70
N TRP A 113 -9.68 -1.30 -6.50
CA TRP A 113 -10.29 -2.01 -5.38
C TRP A 113 -9.35 -2.13 -4.17
N ILE A 114 -8.05 -2.08 -4.39
CA ILE A 114 -7.05 -2.11 -3.30
C ILE A 114 -6.14 -0.87 -3.40
N PRO A 115 -5.61 -0.36 -2.28
CA PRO A 115 -4.82 0.86 -2.30
C PRO A 115 -3.51 0.68 -3.07
N ALA A 116 -3.02 1.76 -3.68
CA ALA A 116 -1.75 1.77 -4.40
C ALA A 116 -0.55 1.48 -3.47
N GLN A 117 -0.65 1.88 -2.19
CA GLN A 117 0.33 1.57 -1.15
C GLN A 117 -0.30 0.75 -0.03
N HIS A 118 0.34 -0.38 0.30
CA HIS A 118 -0.03 -1.23 1.42
C HIS A 118 1.24 -1.90 1.97
N PRO A 119 1.39 -2.10 3.29
CA PRO A 119 2.60 -2.71 3.86
C PRO A 119 2.93 -4.10 3.29
N LEU A 120 1.88 -4.86 2.98
CA LEU A 120 1.95 -6.21 2.39
C LEU A 120 1.88 -6.21 0.85
N ILE A 121 2.04 -5.07 0.18
CA ILE A 121 2.16 -5.02 -1.29
C ILE A 121 3.58 -4.56 -1.65
N LYS A 122 4.24 -5.32 -2.54
CA LYS A 122 5.56 -4.99 -3.09
C LYS A 122 5.48 -4.93 -4.62
N ARG A 123 5.95 -3.83 -5.21
CA ARG A 123 5.78 -3.51 -6.65
C ARG A 123 6.11 -4.65 -7.63
N ASN A 124 7.14 -5.45 -7.35
CA ASN A 124 7.61 -6.51 -8.27
C ASN A 124 7.21 -7.93 -7.84
N ILE A 125 6.63 -8.09 -6.64
CA ILE A 125 6.25 -9.39 -6.08
C ILE A 125 4.72 -9.54 -6.03
N GLY A 126 4.02 -8.42 -5.87
CA GLY A 126 2.58 -8.36 -5.65
C GLY A 126 2.24 -8.36 -4.16
N LEU A 127 1.18 -9.07 -3.82
CA LEU A 127 0.58 -9.16 -2.51
C LEU A 127 1.24 -10.27 -1.69
N LEU A 128 1.61 -9.94 -0.46
CA LEU A 128 2.19 -10.87 0.50
C LEU A 128 1.11 -11.31 1.50
N ASP A 129 1.27 -12.51 2.04
CA ASP A 129 0.58 -12.92 3.25
C ASP A 129 1.24 -12.32 4.51
N ARG A 130 0.72 -12.67 5.69
CA ARG A 130 1.20 -12.16 6.98
C ARG A 130 2.64 -12.56 7.32
N ASN A 131 3.12 -13.66 6.74
CA ASN A 131 4.48 -14.16 6.94
C ASN A 131 5.47 -13.57 5.92
N GLY A 132 4.98 -12.75 4.99
CA GLY A 132 5.78 -12.11 3.96
C GLY A 132 5.97 -12.97 2.70
N ASN A 133 5.26 -14.09 2.59
CA ASN A 133 5.31 -14.95 1.42
C ASN A 133 4.35 -14.44 0.34
N PRO A 134 4.68 -14.54 -0.95
CA PRO A 134 3.76 -14.15 -2.02
C PRO A 134 2.49 -15.01 -1.98
N VAL A 135 1.32 -14.37 -2.06
CA VAL A 135 0.05 -15.10 -2.25
C VAL A 135 0.05 -15.76 -3.62
N PHE A 136 -0.31 -17.04 -3.69
CA PHE A 136 -0.50 -17.76 -4.94
C PHE A 136 -1.95 -17.67 -5.41
N PHE A 137 -2.14 -17.35 -6.69
CA PHE A 137 -3.44 -17.25 -7.34
C PHE A 137 -3.59 -18.42 -8.32
N HIS A 138 -4.27 -19.47 -7.90
CA HIS A 138 -4.51 -20.64 -8.74
C HIS A 138 -5.84 -20.49 -9.47
N ARG A 139 -5.77 -20.18 -10.76
CA ARG A 139 -6.96 -20.06 -11.60
C ARG A 139 -7.55 -21.45 -11.89
N LEU A 140 -8.71 -21.73 -11.30
CA LEU A 140 -9.46 -22.98 -11.51
C LEU A 140 -10.36 -22.89 -12.76
N SER A 141 -10.88 -21.70 -13.06
CA SER A 141 -11.66 -21.40 -14.26
C SER A 141 -11.55 -19.91 -14.63
N GLY A 142 -12.31 -19.44 -15.63
CA GLY A 142 -12.31 -18.02 -16.03
C GLY A 142 -12.58 -17.05 -14.87
N LEU A 143 -13.51 -17.42 -13.97
CA LEU A 143 -13.92 -16.59 -12.83
C LEU A 143 -13.57 -17.20 -11.46
N GLN A 144 -13.28 -18.50 -11.40
CA GLN A 144 -12.94 -19.16 -10.14
C GLN A 144 -11.43 -19.16 -9.91
N ILE A 145 -11.00 -18.57 -8.81
CA ILE A 145 -9.60 -18.47 -8.39
C ILE A 145 -9.51 -19.00 -6.96
N GLU A 146 -8.54 -19.88 -6.70
CA GLU A 146 -8.12 -20.25 -5.36
C GLU A 146 -6.96 -19.33 -4.94
N TYR A 147 -7.04 -18.80 -3.73
CA TYR A 147 -6.03 -17.93 -3.12
C TYR A 147 -5.32 -18.73 -2.04
N ARG A 148 -3.98 -18.77 -2.08
CA ARG A 148 -3.19 -19.61 -1.19
C ARG A 148 -2.04 -18.84 -0.57
N SER A 149 -1.91 -18.94 0.74
CA SER A 149 -0.73 -18.53 1.51
C SER A 149 0.18 -19.74 1.69
N ALA A 150 1.49 -19.51 1.65
CA ALA A 150 2.54 -20.52 1.85
C ALA A 150 2.78 -20.86 3.33
N GLY A 151 1.86 -20.49 4.22
CA GLY A 151 1.99 -20.77 5.64
C GLY A 151 3.24 -20.15 6.28
N ALA A 152 3.66 -20.76 7.38
CA ALA A 152 4.81 -20.35 8.18
C ALA A 152 6.13 -20.91 7.63
N ASP A 153 6.09 -22.02 6.89
CA ASP A 153 7.29 -22.61 6.27
C ASP A 153 7.73 -21.88 5.00
N GLY A 154 6.83 -21.14 4.36
CA GLY A 154 7.11 -20.36 3.16
C GLY A 154 7.14 -21.17 1.86
N GLU A 155 6.80 -22.45 1.93
CA GLU A 155 6.75 -23.36 0.80
C GLU A 155 5.29 -23.68 0.49
N HIS A 156 4.85 -23.41 -0.74
CA HIS A 156 3.51 -23.81 -1.14
C HIS A 156 3.42 -25.34 -1.31
N TRP A 157 2.19 -25.86 -1.27
CA TRP A 157 1.83 -27.28 -1.39
C TRP A 157 2.28 -28.14 -0.20
N THR A 158 2.37 -27.53 0.98
CA THR A 158 2.67 -28.17 2.26
C THR A 158 1.42 -28.21 3.16
N ASP A 159 1.54 -28.81 4.35
CA ASP A 159 0.41 -29.04 5.26
C ASP A 159 -0.06 -27.77 5.99
N ASP A 160 0.78 -26.74 6.11
CA ASP A 160 0.46 -25.47 6.78
C ASP A 160 -0.06 -24.38 5.81
N ASP A 161 -0.16 -24.70 4.53
CA ASP A 161 -0.82 -23.86 3.54
C ASP A 161 -2.26 -23.54 3.96
N ILE A 162 -2.65 -22.28 3.74
CA ILE A 162 -4.03 -21.84 3.92
C ILE A 162 -4.57 -21.44 2.56
N ALA A 163 -5.65 -22.10 2.14
CA ALA A 163 -6.30 -21.85 0.85
C ALA A 163 -7.78 -21.49 1.01
N VAL A 164 -8.22 -20.53 0.21
CA VAL A 164 -9.61 -20.04 0.15
C VAL A 164 -10.07 -20.02 -1.32
N ARG A 165 -11.35 -20.28 -1.55
CA ARG A 165 -12.02 -20.23 -2.85
C ARG A 165 -13.25 -19.35 -2.78
#